data_AF-A0A316BDS8-F1
#
_entry.id   AF-A0A316BDS8-F1
#
_cell.length_a   1.000
_cell.length_b   1.000
_cell.length_c   1.000
_cell.angle_alpha   90.00
_cell.angle_beta   90.00
_cell.angle_gamma   90.00
#
_symmetry.space_group_name_H-M   'P 1'
#
loop_
_entity.id
_entity.type
_entity.pdbx_description
1 polymer ?
#
loop_
_entity_poly.entity_id
_entity_poly.type
_entity_poly.pdbx_seq_one_letter_code
_entity_poly.pdbx_strand_id
1 'polypeptide(L)'
;MLQDSFIETSVKRKTGFTEVIFNTFLITACIITIFFINFIPLSLGYNAWFITGIISFGIVAGVVILIKRESKIYEIEMSNDLVDCAVIHSDNKRDDLLSFSIKDCEYIGPVTSDRYESDKADSNLVIKMTDFKNFDIEDTYWYFLVVNEGYKIMLVFHYKEEMYPVFRRYNPRNTIAMAMPRKSKPVETEKTKSAEKSKAAEEFKEAENE
;
A
#
# COMPACT_ATOMS: atom_id res chain seq x y z
N MET A 1 -26.43 7.52 20.38
CA MET A 1 -26.33 6.49 19.34
C MET A 1 -24.85 6.23 19.11
N LEU A 2 -24.39 4.98 19.26
CA LEU A 2 -23.03 4.61 18.90
C LEU A 2 -22.95 4.77 17.38
N GLN A 3 -22.19 5.75 16.88
CA GLN A 3 -21.87 5.79 15.45
C GLN A 3 -21.08 4.53 15.12
N ASP A 4 -21.57 3.73 14.18
CA ASP A 4 -20.80 2.65 13.57
C ASP A 4 -19.65 3.29 12.79
N SER A 5 -18.43 2.82 13.06
CA SER A 5 -17.24 3.27 12.35
C SER A 5 -16.85 2.23 11.32
N PHE A 6 -17.01 2.57 10.04
CA PHE A 6 -16.52 1.78 8.91
C PHE A 6 -15.40 2.55 8.20
N ILE A 7 -14.21 1.97 8.10
CA ILE A 7 -13.06 2.57 7.43
C ILE A 7 -12.39 1.54 6.55
N GLU A 8 -12.28 1.85 5.26
CA GLU A 8 -11.59 1.00 4.28
C GLU A 8 -10.34 1.71 3.75
N THR A 9 -9.27 0.96 3.60
CA THR A 9 -8.02 1.45 3.01
C THR A 9 -7.39 0.38 2.16
N SER A 10 -7.13 0.70 0.90
CA SER A 10 -6.39 -0.14 -0.01
C SER A 10 -5.08 0.52 -0.44
N VAL A 11 -4.03 -0.28 -0.54
CA VAL A 11 -2.68 0.13 -0.90
C VAL A 11 -2.13 -0.81 -1.96
N LYS A 12 -1.82 -0.26 -3.14
CA LYS A 12 -1.18 -1.03 -4.21
C LYS A 12 0.31 -1.15 -3.95
N ARG A 13 0.83 -2.37 -3.93
CA ARG A 13 2.27 -2.61 -3.84
C ARG A 13 2.95 -2.14 -5.13
N LYS A 14 3.90 -1.22 -4.97
CA LYS A 14 4.77 -0.73 -6.03
C LYS A 14 5.87 -1.74 -6.29
N THR A 15 6.23 -1.85 -7.56
CA THR A 15 7.28 -2.77 -8.00
C THR A 15 8.62 -2.31 -7.44
N GLY A 16 9.26 -3.16 -6.64
CA GLY A 16 10.56 -2.88 -6.05
C GLY A 16 11.71 -3.01 -7.06
N PHE A 17 12.88 -2.44 -6.75
CA PHE A 17 14.07 -2.58 -7.60
C PHE A 17 14.42 -4.05 -7.90
N THR A 18 14.30 -4.93 -6.91
CA THR A 18 14.52 -6.37 -7.08
C THR A 18 13.53 -7.00 -8.07
N GLU A 19 12.27 -6.57 -8.04
CA GLU A 19 11.24 -7.07 -8.97
C GLU A 19 11.48 -6.53 -10.39
N VAL A 20 11.95 -5.28 -10.52
CA VAL A 20 12.38 -4.74 -11.82
C VAL A 20 13.56 -5.54 -12.40
N ILE A 21 14.58 -5.84 -11.58
CA ILE A 21 15.70 -6.69 -12.03
C ILE A 21 15.21 -8.08 -12.43
N PHE A 22 14.36 -8.69 -11.62
CA PHE A 22 13.81 -10.02 -11.90
C PHE A 22 13.04 -10.02 -13.23
N ASN A 23 12.16 -9.05 -13.44
CA ASN A 23 11.40 -8.90 -14.68
C ASN A 23 12.31 -8.64 -15.88
N THR A 24 13.35 -7.82 -15.72
CA THR A 24 14.35 -7.56 -16.78
C THR A 24 15.13 -8.83 -17.13
N PHE A 25 15.54 -9.60 -16.12
CA PHE A 25 16.21 -10.88 -16.30
C PHE A 25 15.30 -11.88 -17.02
N LEU A 26 14.03 -11.96 -16.64
CA LEU A 26 13.04 -12.84 -17.25
C LEU A 26 12.82 -12.53 -18.73
N ILE A 27 12.69 -11.24 -19.07
CA ILE A 27 12.58 -10.77 -20.47
C ILE A 27 13.86 -11.09 -21.26
N THR A 28 15.03 -10.85 -20.66
CA THR A 28 16.32 -11.13 -21.32
C THR A 28 16.51 -12.61 -21.57
N ALA A 29 16.22 -13.46 -20.58
CA ALA A 29 16.27 -14.92 -20.70
C ALA A 29 15.27 -15.43 -21.75
N CYS A 30 14.08 -14.82 -21.85
CA CYS A 30 13.09 -15.10 -22.87
C CYS A 30 13.64 -14.85 -24.28
N ILE A 31 14.24 -13.67 -24.52
CA ILE A 31 14.83 -13.31 -25.83
C ILE A 31 15.94 -14.29 -26.21
N ILE A 32 16.84 -14.61 -25.29
CA ILE A 32 17.94 -15.56 -25.52
C ILE A 32 17.39 -16.96 -25.85
N THR A 33 16.38 -17.42 -25.11
CA THR A 33 15.76 -18.73 -25.32
C THR A 33 15.09 -18.82 -26.69
N ILE A 34 14.33 -17.78 -27.08
CA ILE A 34 13.68 -17.69 -28.39
C ILE A 34 14.74 -17.69 -29.50
N PHE A 35 15.85 -16.97 -29.31
CA PHE A 35 16.96 -16.97 -30.26
C PHE A 35 17.49 -18.39 -30.49
N PHE A 36 17.82 -19.13 -29.43
CA PHE A 36 18.34 -20.50 -29.57
C PHE A 36 17.31 -21.47 -30.17
N ILE A 37 16.04 -21.38 -29.77
CA ILE A 37 14.97 -22.24 -30.28
C ILE A 37 14.78 -22.09 -31.79
N ASN A 38 14.92 -20.88 -32.32
CA ASN A 38 14.77 -20.62 -33.76
C ASN A 38 16.09 -20.80 -34.53
N PHE A 39 17.23 -20.47 -33.93
CA PHE A 39 18.54 -20.52 -34.58
C PHE A 39 19.07 -21.94 -34.77
N ILE A 40 18.91 -22.83 -33.77
CA ILE A 40 19.46 -24.20 -33.84
C ILE A 40 18.84 -25.01 -35.01
N PRO A 41 17.50 -25.08 -35.17
CA PRO A 41 16.89 -25.84 -36.27
C PRO A 41 17.24 -25.24 -37.63
N LEU A 42 17.31 -23.90 -37.72
CA LEU A 42 17.71 -23.20 -38.93
C LEU A 42 19.15 -23.53 -39.34
N SER A 43 20.09 -23.55 -38.39
CA SER A 43 21.49 -23.90 -38.64
C SER A 43 21.68 -25.37 -39.05
N LEU A 44 20.76 -26.25 -38.65
CA LEU A 44 20.77 -27.67 -39.01
C LEU A 44 20.02 -27.97 -40.32
N GLY A 45 19.44 -26.95 -40.96
CA GLY A 45 18.69 -27.09 -42.22
C GLY A 45 17.28 -27.65 -42.07
N TYR A 46 16.76 -27.76 -40.84
CA TYR A 46 15.38 -28.19 -40.60
C TYR A 46 14.41 -27.02 -40.81
N ASN A 47 13.44 -27.19 -41.70
CA ASN A 47 12.37 -26.21 -41.90
C ASN A 47 11.26 -26.39 -40.86
N ALA A 48 11.56 -26.01 -39.61
CA ALA A 48 10.69 -26.18 -38.45
C ALA A 48 10.03 -24.87 -37.98
N TRP A 49 10.00 -23.83 -38.83
CA TRP A 49 9.55 -22.47 -38.46
C TRP A 49 8.16 -22.41 -37.82
N PHE A 50 7.24 -23.27 -38.27
CA PHE A 50 5.90 -23.31 -37.69
C PHE A 50 5.91 -23.80 -36.23
N ILE A 51 6.67 -24.86 -35.94
CA ILE A 51 6.77 -25.44 -34.60
C ILE A 51 7.55 -24.50 -33.67
N THR A 52 8.70 -23.98 -34.13
CA THR A 52 9.51 -23.05 -33.32
C THR A 52 8.77 -21.74 -33.07
N GLY A 53 7.95 -21.28 -34.02
CA GLY A 53 7.08 -20.12 -33.88
C GLY A 53 6.02 -20.30 -32.79
N ILE A 54 5.32 -21.43 -32.76
CA ILE A 54 4.32 -21.74 -31.71
C ILE A 54 4.99 -21.80 -30.34
N ILE A 55 6.13 -22.48 -30.22
CA ILE A 55 6.87 -22.57 -28.95
C ILE A 55 7.30 -21.17 -28.49
N SER A 56 7.85 -20.36 -29.39
CA SER A 56 8.27 -18.98 -29.07
C SER A 56 7.11 -18.15 -28.57
N PHE A 57 5.95 -18.23 -29.22
CA PHE A 57 4.73 -17.55 -28.78
C PHE A 57 4.29 -18.02 -27.40
N GLY A 58 4.30 -19.33 -27.15
CA GLY A 58 3.98 -19.91 -25.83
C GLY A 58 4.90 -19.40 -24.72
N ILE A 59 6.20 -19.27 -24.99
CA ILE A 59 7.18 -18.73 -24.04
C ILE A 59 6.86 -17.26 -23.73
N VAL A 60 6.65 -16.43 -24.76
CA VAL A 60 6.30 -15.01 -24.55
C VAL A 60 5.02 -14.88 -23.74
N ALA A 61 3.98 -15.65 -24.09
CA ALA A 61 2.71 -15.66 -23.36
C ALA A 61 2.91 -16.06 -21.89
N GLY A 62 3.71 -17.10 -21.63
CA GLY A 62 4.06 -17.53 -20.28
C GLY A 62 4.76 -16.44 -19.47
N VAL A 63 5.75 -15.76 -20.05
CA VAL A 63 6.45 -14.63 -19.40
C VAL A 63 5.49 -13.49 -19.06
N VAL A 64 4.61 -13.11 -20.00
CA VAL A 64 3.62 -12.05 -19.76
C VAL A 64 2.68 -12.41 -18.61
N ILE A 65 2.24 -13.67 -18.53
CA ILE A 65 1.38 -14.15 -17.42
C ILE A 65 2.14 -14.07 -16.09
N LEU A 66 3.40 -14.50 -16.05
CA LEU A 66 4.20 -14.46 -14.82
C LEU A 66 4.36 -13.03 -14.30
N ILE A 67 4.72 -12.08 -15.17
CA ILE A 67 4.91 -10.66 -14.79
C ILE A 67 3.60 -10.07 -14.25
N LYS A 68 2.46 -10.38 -14.87
CA LYS A 68 1.16 -9.86 -14.40
C LYS A 68 0.81 -10.33 -12.99
N ARG A 69 1.09 -11.60 -12.66
CA ARG A 69 0.77 -12.21 -11.37
C ARG A 69 1.50 -11.58 -10.18
N GLU A 70 2.54 -10.78 -10.41
CA GLU A 70 3.28 -10.11 -9.34
C GLU A 70 2.53 -8.95 -8.69
N SER A 71 1.49 -8.41 -9.35
CA SER A 71 0.75 -7.27 -8.79
C SER A 71 -0.08 -7.69 -7.57
N LYS A 72 0.07 -6.92 -6.48
CA LYS A 72 -0.60 -7.13 -5.19
C LYS A 72 -1.20 -5.84 -4.69
N ILE A 73 -2.44 -5.90 -4.24
CA ILE A 73 -3.14 -4.81 -3.56
C ILE A 73 -3.49 -5.32 -2.17
N TYR A 74 -3.11 -4.56 -1.16
CA TYR A 74 -3.43 -4.85 0.23
C TYR A 74 -4.64 -4.02 0.63
N GLU A 75 -5.57 -4.63 1.36
CA GLU A 75 -6.80 -3.97 1.79
C GLU A 75 -7.03 -4.22 3.27
N ILE A 76 -7.33 -3.15 3.99
CA ILE A 76 -7.71 -3.17 5.39
C ILE A 76 -9.10 -2.60 5.50
N GLU A 77 -9.98 -3.42 6.04
CA GLU A 77 -11.36 -3.09 6.35
C GLU A 77 -11.49 -3.06 7.87
N MET A 78 -11.99 -1.95 8.41
CA MET A 78 -12.27 -1.82 9.83
C MET A 78 -13.75 -1.56 10.02
N SER A 79 -14.40 -2.51 10.70
CA SER A 79 -15.81 -2.47 11.04
C SER A 79 -15.93 -2.48 12.56
N ASN A 80 -16.16 -1.30 13.14
CA ASN A 80 -16.19 -1.10 14.59
C ASN A 80 -14.88 -1.53 15.28
N ASP A 81 -14.90 -2.64 16.03
CA ASP A 81 -13.71 -3.19 16.68
C ASP A 81 -13.06 -4.33 15.90
N LEU A 82 -13.63 -4.77 14.79
CA LEU A 82 -13.06 -5.82 13.94
C LEU A 82 -12.20 -5.20 12.85
N VAL A 83 -11.03 -5.79 12.62
CA VAL A 83 -10.09 -5.44 11.56
C VAL A 83 -9.87 -6.66 10.70
N ASP A 84 -10.20 -6.53 9.42
CA ASP A 84 -10.02 -7.55 8.40
C ASP A 84 -8.98 -7.08 7.39
N CYS A 85 -7.99 -7.93 7.15
CA CYS A 85 -6.86 -7.64 6.27
C CYS A 85 -6.83 -8.67 5.15
N ALA A 86 -6.82 -8.20 3.91
CA ALA A 86 -6.81 -9.06 2.74
C ALA A 86 -5.73 -8.63 1.73
N VAL A 87 -5.34 -9.56 0.86
CA VAL A 87 -4.55 -9.29 -0.33
C VAL A 87 -5.35 -9.67 -1.57
N ILE A 88 -5.41 -8.74 -2.51
CA ILE A 88 -5.96 -8.96 -3.84
C ILE A 88 -4.78 -9.13 -4.80
N HIS A 89 -4.71 -10.31 -5.40
CA HIS A 89 -3.75 -10.62 -6.45
C HIS A 89 -4.25 -10.14 -7.82
N SER A 90 -3.34 -10.01 -8.79
CA SER A 90 -3.65 -9.58 -10.16
C SER A 90 -4.81 -10.32 -10.84
N ASP A 91 -5.08 -11.56 -10.46
CA ASP A 91 -6.15 -12.39 -11.03
C ASP A 91 -7.51 -12.14 -10.35
N ASN A 92 -7.66 -11.02 -9.64
CA ASN A 92 -8.81 -10.68 -8.77
C ASN A 92 -9.10 -11.73 -7.69
N LYS A 93 -8.13 -12.60 -7.41
CA LYS A 93 -8.20 -13.54 -6.29
C LYS A 93 -7.91 -12.77 -5.00
N ARG A 94 -8.92 -12.71 -4.12
CA ARG A 94 -8.80 -12.18 -2.77
C ARG A 94 -8.43 -13.32 -1.83
N ASP A 95 -7.33 -13.16 -1.10
CA ASP A 95 -6.88 -14.06 -0.05
C ASP A 95 -6.88 -13.29 1.28
N ASP A 96 -7.56 -13.82 2.29
CA ASP A 96 -7.63 -13.20 3.63
C ASP A 96 -6.32 -13.47 4.39
N LEU A 97 -5.70 -12.40 4.92
CA LEU A 97 -4.41 -12.47 5.60
C LEU A 97 -4.56 -12.61 7.11
N LEU A 98 -5.41 -11.79 7.71
CA LEU A 98 -5.58 -11.72 9.16
C LEU A 98 -6.92 -11.06 9.47
N SER A 99 -7.63 -11.58 10.46
CA SER A 99 -8.83 -10.99 11.06
C SER A 99 -8.67 -10.98 12.57
N PHE A 100 -8.92 -9.84 13.22
CA PHE A 100 -8.75 -9.69 14.67
C PHE A 100 -9.57 -8.53 15.24
N SER A 101 -9.74 -8.51 16.57
CA SER A 101 -10.32 -7.37 17.26
C SER A 101 -9.25 -6.37 17.71
N ILE A 102 -9.52 -5.07 17.55
CA ILE A 102 -8.68 -3.97 18.05
C ILE A 102 -8.43 -4.11 19.56
N LYS A 103 -9.38 -4.69 20.30
CA LYS A 103 -9.29 -4.91 21.75
C LYS A 103 -8.17 -5.88 22.14
N ASP A 104 -7.88 -6.84 21.25
CA ASP A 104 -6.89 -7.89 21.48
C ASP A 104 -5.48 -7.46 21.06
N CYS A 105 -5.34 -6.23 20.54
CA CYS A 105 -4.03 -5.67 20.21
C CYS A 105 -3.25 -5.36 21.49
N GLU A 106 -2.02 -5.86 21.57
CA GLU A 106 -1.05 -5.51 22.60
C GLU A 106 -0.47 -4.12 22.42
N TYR A 107 -0.37 -3.66 21.17
CA TYR A 107 0.16 -2.35 20.84
C TYR A 107 -0.38 -1.85 19.50
N ILE A 108 -0.65 -0.55 19.44
CA ILE A 108 -1.04 0.18 18.22
C ILE A 108 -0.28 1.49 18.19
N GLY A 109 0.58 1.68 17.19
CA GLY A 109 1.40 2.88 17.08
C GLY A 109 2.25 2.96 15.82
N PRO A 110 2.99 4.06 15.63
CA PRO A 110 3.82 4.27 14.46
C PRO A 110 5.07 3.38 14.48
N VAL A 111 5.58 3.05 13.30
CA VAL A 111 6.85 2.31 13.15
C VAL A 111 8.07 3.11 13.62
N THR A 112 7.94 4.43 13.78
CA THR A 112 8.98 5.32 14.34
C THR A 112 9.15 5.19 15.84
N SER A 113 8.28 4.43 16.53
CA SER A 113 8.40 4.21 17.96
C SER A 113 9.63 3.36 18.31
N ASP A 114 10.26 3.66 19.44
CA ASP A 114 11.42 2.90 19.96
C ASP A 114 11.12 1.41 20.16
N ARG A 115 9.84 1.08 20.31
CA ARG A 115 9.37 -0.29 20.54
C ARG A 115 9.31 -1.13 19.26
N TYR A 116 9.26 -0.49 18.08
CA TYR A 116 9.04 -1.16 16.80
C TYR A 116 10.03 -2.30 16.54
N GLU A 117 11.34 -2.05 16.65
CA GLU A 117 12.34 -3.08 16.38
C GLU A 117 12.32 -4.20 17.43
N SER A 118 12.04 -3.89 18.69
CA SER A 118 11.89 -4.93 19.73
C SER A 118 10.66 -5.81 19.51
N ASP A 119 9.51 -5.22 19.20
CA ASP A 119 8.27 -5.97 18.95
C ASP A 119 8.40 -6.80 17.66
N LYS A 120 9.13 -6.31 16.66
CA LYS A 120 9.38 -7.00 15.39
C LYS A 120 10.28 -8.22 15.59
N ALA A 121 11.29 -8.11 16.44
CA ALA A 121 12.16 -9.23 16.80
C ALA A 121 11.42 -10.30 17.62
N ASP A 122 10.46 -9.88 18.46
CA ASP A 122 9.64 -10.78 19.29
C ASP A 122 8.45 -11.40 18.52
N SER A 123 8.06 -10.81 17.39
CA SER A 123 6.94 -11.32 16.58
C SER A 123 7.30 -12.60 15.83
N ASN A 124 6.37 -13.56 15.81
CA ASN A 124 6.51 -14.78 15.01
C ASN A 124 6.33 -14.53 13.52
N LEU A 125 5.48 -13.56 13.17
CA LEU A 125 5.14 -13.23 11.80
C LEU A 125 4.99 -11.72 11.62
N VAL A 126 5.62 -11.17 10.59
CA VAL A 126 5.49 -9.76 10.21
C VAL A 126 4.78 -9.67 8.85
N ILE A 127 3.54 -9.18 8.87
CA ILE A 127 2.75 -8.91 7.69
C ILE A 127 2.91 -7.42 7.35
N LYS A 128 3.42 -7.14 6.15
CA LYS A 128 3.62 -5.77 5.66
C LYS A 128 2.57 -5.43 4.61
N MET A 129 1.66 -4.53 4.92
CA MET A 129 0.60 -3.99 4.04
C MET A 129 0.96 -2.57 3.61
N THR A 130 2.16 -2.45 3.05
CA THR A 130 2.77 -1.18 2.62
C THR A 130 3.00 -1.16 1.11
N ASP A 131 3.12 0.05 0.57
CA ASP A 131 3.48 0.34 -0.83
C ASP A 131 4.72 -0.44 -1.27
N PHE A 132 5.74 -0.53 -0.40
CA PHE A 132 7.00 -1.19 -0.70
C PHE A 132 7.25 -2.37 0.24
N LYS A 133 7.89 -3.42 -0.28
CA LYS A 133 8.30 -4.60 0.53
C LYS A 133 9.32 -4.22 1.62
N ASN A 134 10.23 -3.32 1.26
CA ASN A 134 11.13 -2.62 2.16
C ASN A 134 10.68 -1.16 2.13
N PHE A 135 10.05 -0.72 3.20
CA PHE A 135 9.58 0.66 3.37
C PHE A 135 10.51 1.36 4.35
N ASP A 136 10.64 2.68 4.21
CA ASP A 136 11.41 3.51 5.12
C ASP A 136 10.61 3.76 6.41
N ILE A 137 11.29 3.90 7.55
CA ILE A 137 10.64 4.14 8.84
C ILE A 137 10.11 5.58 8.85
N GLU A 138 8.80 5.71 8.62
CA GLU A 138 8.09 6.98 8.53
C GLU A 138 6.82 6.97 9.38
N ASP A 139 6.36 8.14 9.84
CA ASP A 139 5.15 8.28 10.66
C ASP A 139 3.84 7.91 9.91
N THR A 140 3.92 7.79 8.58
CA THR A 140 2.83 7.32 7.72
C THR A 140 2.51 5.85 7.93
N TYR A 141 3.47 5.07 8.44
CA TYR A 141 3.32 3.64 8.70
C TYR A 141 3.07 3.39 10.18
N TRP A 142 1.99 2.66 10.44
CA TRP A 142 1.65 2.20 11.78
C TRP A 142 1.64 0.69 11.81
N TYR A 143 1.66 0.12 13.01
CA TYR A 143 1.55 -1.31 13.18
C TYR A 143 0.60 -1.70 14.31
N PHE A 144 -0.06 -2.83 14.12
CA PHE A 144 -0.71 -3.58 15.18
C PHE A 144 0.23 -4.69 15.64
N LEU A 145 0.33 -4.88 16.94
CA LEU A 145 0.89 -6.08 17.55
C LEU A 145 -0.26 -6.88 18.15
N VAL A 146 -0.54 -8.05 17.59
CA VAL A 146 -1.70 -8.88 17.93
C VAL A 146 -1.23 -10.26 18.31
N VAL A 147 -1.85 -10.87 19.32
CA VAL A 147 -1.69 -12.29 19.59
C VAL A 147 -2.91 -13.01 19.05
N ASN A 148 -2.73 -13.79 17.98
CA ASN A 148 -3.79 -14.59 17.37
C ASN A 148 -3.41 -16.08 17.44
N GLU A 149 -4.29 -16.90 18.01
CA GLU A 149 -4.07 -18.35 18.20
C GLU A 149 -2.73 -18.71 18.88
N GLY A 150 -2.24 -17.85 19.77
CA GLY A 150 -0.95 -18.03 20.47
C GLY A 150 0.28 -17.60 19.66
N TYR A 151 0.10 -17.09 18.44
CA TYR A 151 1.16 -16.48 17.64
C TYR A 151 1.11 -14.97 17.76
N LYS A 152 2.28 -14.36 17.98
CA LYS A 152 2.44 -12.92 17.97
C LYS A 152 2.67 -12.43 16.54
N ILE A 153 1.71 -11.69 16.02
CA ILE A 153 1.69 -11.20 14.65
C ILE A 153 1.83 -9.68 14.68
N MET A 154 2.81 -9.18 13.93
CA MET A 154 2.97 -7.75 13.67
C MET A 154 2.38 -7.44 12.29
N LEU A 155 1.41 -6.54 12.24
CA LEU A 155 0.79 -6.07 11.01
C LEU A 155 1.14 -4.61 10.77
N VAL A 156 1.94 -4.30 9.76
CA VAL A 156 2.31 -2.94 9.38
C VAL A 156 1.40 -2.44 8.26
N PHE A 157 0.86 -1.24 8.38
CA PHE A 157 -0.10 -0.66 7.44
C PHE A 157 0.07 0.85 7.27
N HIS A 158 -0.56 1.40 6.24
CA HIS A 158 -0.63 2.85 6.03
C HIS A 158 -1.70 3.47 6.94
N TYR A 159 -1.27 4.34 7.84
CA TYR A 159 -2.16 5.01 8.76
C TYR A 159 -2.99 6.08 8.05
N LYS A 160 -4.25 6.24 8.49
CA LYS A 160 -5.10 7.40 8.17
C LYS A 160 -5.59 8.01 9.47
N GLU A 161 -5.68 9.33 9.52
CA GLU A 161 -6.10 10.06 10.72
C GLU A 161 -7.48 9.63 11.24
N GLU A 162 -8.37 9.19 10.35
CA GLU A 162 -9.72 8.72 10.67
C GLU A 162 -9.73 7.43 11.49
N MET A 163 -8.64 6.65 11.45
CA MET A 163 -8.52 5.38 12.17
C MET A 163 -8.28 5.59 13.67
N TYR A 164 -7.61 6.69 14.04
CA TYR A 164 -7.19 6.92 15.42
C TYR A 164 -8.34 7.06 16.43
N PRO A 165 -9.44 7.78 16.13
CA PRO A 165 -10.63 7.75 16.98
C PRO A 165 -11.14 6.33 17.25
N VAL A 166 -11.07 5.44 16.26
CA VAL A 166 -11.50 4.03 16.38
C VAL A 166 -10.55 3.27 17.31
N PHE A 167 -9.23 3.39 17.10
CA PHE A 167 -8.21 2.78 17.96
C PHE A 167 -8.36 3.22 19.42
N ARG A 168 -8.51 4.53 19.65
CA ARG A 168 -8.69 5.08 20.99
C ARG A 168 -10.03 4.72 21.62
N ARG A 169 -11.07 4.48 20.83
CA ARG A 169 -12.38 4.06 21.33
C ARG A 169 -12.36 2.62 21.84
N TYR A 170 -11.75 1.70 21.09
CA TYR A 170 -11.79 0.27 21.41
C TYR A 170 -10.58 -0.21 22.21
N ASN A 171 -9.41 0.41 22.06
CA ASN A 171 -8.21 0.06 22.82
C ASN A 171 -7.37 1.30 23.24
N PRO A 172 -7.88 2.15 24.13
CA PRO A 172 -7.19 3.37 24.56
C PRO A 172 -5.90 3.13 25.35
N ARG A 173 -5.70 1.96 25.95
CA ARG A 173 -4.51 1.71 26.79
C ARG A 173 -3.29 1.31 25.95
N ASN A 174 -3.52 0.52 24.91
CA ASN A 174 -2.45 0.00 24.08
C ASN A 174 -2.23 0.83 22.80
N THR A 175 -3.09 1.81 22.54
CA THR A 175 -2.89 2.80 21.47
C THR A 175 -2.06 3.98 21.97
N ILE A 176 -0.94 4.25 21.31
CA ILE A 176 -0.10 5.40 21.63
C ILE A 176 -0.90 6.71 21.56
N ALA A 177 -0.68 7.59 22.52
CA ALA A 177 -1.32 8.91 22.51
C ALA A 177 -0.63 9.78 21.45
N MET A 178 -1.33 10.04 20.35
CA MET A 178 -0.89 11.00 19.36
C MET A 178 -1.37 12.39 19.76
N ALA A 179 -0.50 13.40 19.68
CA ALA A 179 -0.96 14.78 19.62
C ALA A 179 -1.69 14.93 18.28
N MET A 180 -3.03 14.79 18.28
CA MET A 180 -3.81 14.89 17.05
C MET A 180 -3.40 16.20 16.34
N PRO A 181 -2.93 16.16 15.08
CA PRO A 181 -2.90 17.39 14.30
C PRO A 181 -4.35 17.88 14.29
N ARG A 182 -4.60 19.04 14.90
CA ARG A 182 -5.90 19.71 14.75
C ARG A 182 -6.14 19.74 13.25
N LYS A 183 -7.26 19.17 12.77
CA LYS A 183 -7.74 19.36 11.40
C LYS A 183 -7.45 20.82 11.05
N SER A 184 -6.40 21.06 10.27
CA SER A 184 -6.19 22.39 9.72
C SER A 184 -7.45 22.60 8.92
N LYS A 185 -8.25 23.61 9.31
CA LYS A 185 -9.44 23.97 8.54
C LYS A 185 -9.07 23.91 7.07
N PRO A 186 -9.92 23.33 6.19
CA PRO A 186 -9.67 23.43 4.77
C PRO A 186 -9.32 24.89 4.49
N VAL A 187 -8.24 25.10 3.74
CA VAL A 187 -7.75 26.42 3.35
C VAL A 187 -8.84 27.03 2.46
N GLU A 188 -9.93 27.49 3.07
CA GLU A 188 -10.92 28.36 2.49
C GLU A 188 -10.22 29.70 2.32
N THR A 189 -9.55 29.82 1.18
CA THR A 189 -9.66 31.02 0.35
C THR A 189 -9.29 32.33 1.06
N GLU A 190 -8.09 32.39 1.63
CA GLU A 190 -7.44 33.70 1.94
C GLU A 190 -7.27 34.58 0.70
N LYS A 191 -7.33 33.98 -0.51
CA LYS A 191 -7.34 34.75 -1.77
C LYS A 191 -8.62 35.58 -1.97
N THR A 192 -9.76 35.21 -1.38
CA THR A 192 -11.01 35.99 -1.57
C THR A 192 -11.08 37.20 -0.65
N LYS A 193 -10.61 37.10 0.60
CA LYS A 193 -10.56 38.24 1.52
C LYS A 193 -9.49 39.28 1.15
N SER A 194 -8.39 38.85 0.52
CA SER A 194 -7.40 39.77 -0.03
C SER A 194 -7.93 40.57 -1.22
N ALA A 195 -8.77 39.94 -2.07
CA ALA A 195 -9.36 40.60 -3.24
C ALA A 195 -10.53 41.54 -2.87
N GLU A 196 -11.30 41.22 -1.83
CA GLU A 196 -12.32 42.14 -1.30
C GLU A 196 -11.71 43.36 -0.61
N LYS A 197 -10.60 43.20 0.13
CA LYS A 197 -9.90 44.33 0.75
C LYS A 197 -9.22 45.25 -0.25
N SER A 198 -8.74 44.74 -1.39
CA SER A 198 -8.13 45.59 -2.42
C SER A 198 -9.17 46.40 -3.19
N LYS A 199 -10.35 45.81 -3.50
CA LYS A 199 -11.44 46.54 -4.16
C LYS A 199 -12.05 47.62 -3.27
N ALA A 200 -12.27 47.34 -1.98
CA ALA A 200 -12.78 48.34 -1.04
C ALA A 200 -11.81 49.51 -0.81
N ALA A 201 -10.50 49.31 -1.01
CA ALA A 201 -9.49 50.36 -0.90
C ALA A 201 -9.34 51.21 -2.17
N GLU A 202 -9.74 50.69 -3.34
CA GLU A 202 -9.82 51.47 -4.60
C GLU A 202 -11.09 52.34 -4.63
N GLU A 203 -12.25 51.79 -4.25
CA GLU A 203 -13.51 52.57 -4.21
C GLU A 203 -13.46 53.74 -3.22
N PHE A 204 -12.71 53.60 -2.12
CA PHE A 204 -12.53 54.69 -1.15
C PHE A 204 -11.62 55.84 -1.66
N LYS A 205 -10.75 55.58 -2.64
CA LYS A 205 -9.85 56.59 -3.22
C LYS A 205 -10.48 57.35 -4.39
N GLU A 206 -11.47 56.76 -5.06
CA GLU A 206 -12.25 57.47 -6.08
C GLU A 206 -13.26 58.44 -5.45
N ALA A 207 -13.84 58.11 -4.29
CA ALA A 207 -14.78 58.98 -3.58
C ALA A 207 -14.14 60.21 -2.89
N GLU A 208 -12.81 60.27 -2.78
CA GLU A 208 -12.08 61.40 -2.17
C GLU A 208 -11.55 62.40 -3.23
N ASN A 209 -11.75 62.11 -4.51
CA ASN A 209 -11.31 62.93 -5.65
C ASN A 209 -12.46 63.56 -6.47
N GLU A 210 -13.71 63.45 -6.02
CA GLU A 210 -14.87 64.23 -6.50
C GLU A 210 -15.30 65.28 -5.46
#